data_AF-A0A1X1B1Y1-F1
#
_entry.id   AF-A0A1X1B1Y1-F1
#
_cell.length_a   1.000
_cell.length_b   1.000
_cell.length_c   1.000
_cell.angle_alpha   90.00
_cell.angle_beta   90.00
_cell.angle_gamma   90.00
#
_symmetry.space_group_name_H-M   'P 1'
#
loop_
_entity.id
_entity.type
_entity.pdbx_description
1 polymer ?
#
loop_
_entity_poly.entity_id
_entity_poly.type
_entity_poly.pdbx_seq_one_letter_code
_entity_poly.pdbx_strand_id
1 'polypeptide(L)'
;MTISWSKAPDFTTDPERKAAVEKATTRDKEHYLRGGLTEIECRTCHACVMVKKYSPHHTSVQWTSQARDNCPEFKAIRAEGGNPAMLPTCPRMSASIDHGVSEGIIPKESPDVDPDGYY
;
A
#
# COMPACT_ATOMS: atom_id res chain seq x y z
N MET A 1 -39.47 8.97 -3.58
CA MET A 1 -38.33 8.11 -3.93
C MET A 1 -37.11 8.99 -3.99
N THR A 2 -36.21 8.88 -3.01
CA THR A 2 -34.97 9.65 -2.97
C THR A 2 -33.93 8.94 -3.82
N ILE A 3 -33.67 9.48 -5.01
CA ILE A 3 -32.55 9.04 -5.84
C ILE A 3 -31.28 9.57 -5.16
N SER A 4 -30.51 8.68 -4.56
CA SER A 4 -29.18 9.01 -4.06
C SER A 4 -28.29 9.23 -5.28
N TRP A 5 -27.75 10.43 -5.44
CA TRP A 5 -26.76 10.68 -6.49
C TRP A 5 -25.55 9.76 -6.29
N SER A 6 -25.20 9.05 -7.34
CA SER A 6 -24.05 8.17 -7.41
C SER A 6 -23.32 8.43 -8.73
N LYS A 7 -21.98 8.50 -8.67
CA LYS A 7 -21.13 8.77 -9.86
C LYS A 7 -21.16 7.63 -10.88
N ALA A 8 -21.47 6.42 -10.42
CA ALA A 8 -21.67 5.22 -11.23
C ALA A 8 -23.04 4.61 -10.87
N PRO A 9 -23.67 3.84 -11.77
CA PRO A 9 -24.95 3.20 -11.49
C PRO A 9 -24.87 2.33 -10.22
N ASP A 10 -25.83 2.49 -9.31
CA ASP A 10 -25.87 1.74 -8.04
C ASP A 10 -26.47 0.32 -8.17
N PHE A 11 -27.02 -0.01 -9.34
CA PHE A 11 -27.65 -1.31 -9.66
C PHE A 11 -28.69 -1.76 -8.63
N THR A 12 -29.36 -0.85 -7.92
CA THR A 12 -30.35 -1.19 -6.87
C THR A 12 -31.52 -2.04 -7.39
N THR A 13 -31.85 -1.95 -8.67
CA THR A 13 -32.92 -2.74 -9.31
C THR A 13 -32.45 -4.11 -9.82
N ASP A 14 -31.15 -4.43 -9.71
CA ASP A 14 -30.53 -5.66 -10.23
C ASP A 14 -29.52 -6.20 -9.19
N PRO A 15 -29.98 -7.02 -8.22
CA PRO A 15 -29.15 -7.48 -7.11
C PRO A 15 -28.01 -8.41 -7.56
N GLU A 16 -28.21 -9.18 -8.64
CA GLU A 16 -27.18 -10.08 -9.17
C GLU A 16 -26.02 -9.27 -9.77
N ARG A 17 -26.35 -8.26 -10.59
CA ARG A 17 -25.34 -7.36 -11.16
C ARG A 17 -24.63 -6.55 -10.10
N LYS A 18 -25.36 -6.08 -9.08
CA LYS A 18 -24.77 -5.37 -7.93
C LYS A 18 -23.73 -6.25 -7.22
N ALA A 19 -24.09 -7.49 -6.88
CA ALA A 19 -23.19 -8.42 -6.21
C ALA A 19 -21.95 -8.76 -7.07
N ALA A 20 -22.13 -8.90 -8.38
CA ALA A 20 -21.02 -9.13 -9.31
C ALA A 20 -20.02 -7.96 -9.33
N VAL A 21 -20.52 -6.72 -9.34
CA VAL A 21 -19.68 -5.50 -9.28
C VAL A 21 -18.98 -5.36 -7.94
N GLU A 22 -19.65 -5.65 -6.83
CA GLU A 22 -19.04 -5.64 -5.48
C GLU A 22 -17.91 -6.67 -5.36
N LYS A 23 -18.11 -7.88 -5.90
CA LYS A 23 -17.09 -8.93 -5.96
C LYS A 23 -15.89 -8.52 -6.82
N ALA A 24 -16.14 -7.97 -8.02
CA ALA A 24 -15.08 -7.46 -8.89
C ALA A 24 -14.29 -6.32 -8.23
N THR A 25 -14.99 -5.38 -7.58
CA THR A 25 -14.38 -4.26 -6.84
C THR A 25 -13.49 -4.76 -5.70
N THR A 26 -13.93 -5.80 -4.99
CA THR A 26 -13.15 -6.40 -3.90
C THR A 26 -11.89 -7.06 -4.45
N ARG A 27 -12.00 -7.80 -5.56
CA ARG A 27 -10.85 -8.42 -6.22
C ARG A 27 -9.85 -7.37 -6.71
N ASP A 28 -10.32 -6.30 -7.35
CA ASP A 28 -9.47 -5.18 -7.80
C ASP A 28 -8.75 -4.54 -6.61
N LYS A 29 -9.44 -4.32 -5.48
CA LYS A 29 -8.82 -3.75 -4.27
C LYS A 29 -7.71 -4.63 -3.73
N GLU A 30 -7.93 -5.94 -3.60
CA GLU A 30 -6.90 -6.86 -3.12
C GLU A 30 -5.69 -6.87 -4.06
N HIS A 31 -5.93 -6.92 -5.37
CA HIS A 31 -4.88 -6.88 -6.38
C HIS A 31 -4.04 -5.59 -6.31
N TYR A 32 -4.67 -4.41 -6.42
CA TYR A 32 -3.93 -3.15 -6.52
C TYR A 32 -3.38 -2.65 -5.17
N LEU A 33 -4.02 -2.99 -4.04
CA LEU A 33 -3.59 -2.50 -2.73
C LEU A 33 -2.66 -3.49 -2.01
N ARG A 34 -2.70 -4.79 -2.32
CA ARG A 34 -1.91 -5.81 -1.61
C ARG A 34 -1.13 -6.76 -2.52
N GLY A 35 -1.48 -6.86 -3.80
CA GLY A 35 -0.88 -7.79 -4.76
C GLY A 35 0.64 -7.68 -4.89
N GLY A 36 1.34 -8.71 -4.40
CA GLY A 36 2.79 -8.79 -4.44
C GLY A 36 3.52 -7.82 -3.50
N LEU A 37 2.82 -7.22 -2.52
CA LEU A 37 3.47 -6.49 -1.44
C LEU A 37 3.84 -7.44 -0.30
N THR A 38 5.02 -7.23 0.26
CA THR A 38 5.52 -7.95 1.44
C THR A 38 5.45 -7.03 2.66
N GLU A 39 4.92 -7.54 3.76
CA GLU A 39 4.96 -6.80 5.02
C GLU A 39 6.39 -6.74 5.56
N ILE A 40 6.82 -5.57 6.00
CA ILE A 40 8.09 -5.41 6.71
C ILE A 40 7.94 -4.45 7.89
N GLU A 41 8.67 -4.76 8.94
CA GLU A 41 8.72 -3.99 10.17
C GLU A 41 9.96 -3.09 10.19
N CYS A 42 9.78 -1.83 10.59
CA CYS A 42 10.91 -0.95 10.86
C CYS A 42 11.73 -1.48 12.03
N ARG A 43 13.01 -1.75 11.81
CA ARG A 43 13.92 -2.26 12.85
C ARG A 43 14.21 -1.29 13.98
N THR A 44 13.77 -0.03 13.87
CA THR A 44 13.98 0.99 14.90
C THR A 44 12.72 1.36 15.68
N CYS A 45 11.58 1.48 15.00
CA CYS A 45 10.33 1.96 15.61
C CYS A 45 9.17 0.96 15.52
N HIS A 46 9.40 -0.23 14.98
CA HIS A 46 8.41 -1.30 14.89
C HIS A 46 7.14 -0.94 14.10
N ALA A 47 7.21 0.12 13.28
CA ALA A 47 6.14 0.45 12.35
C ALA A 47 6.09 -0.59 11.23
N CYS A 48 4.95 -1.23 11.01
CA CYS A 48 4.73 -2.20 9.94
C CYS A 48 4.20 -1.50 8.68
N VAL A 49 4.83 -1.78 7.54
CA VAL A 49 4.45 -1.25 6.23
C VAL A 49 4.43 -2.36 5.20
N MET A 50 3.75 -2.13 4.09
CA MET A 50 3.72 -3.06 2.95
C MET A 50 4.64 -2.53 1.85
N VAL A 51 5.53 -3.37 1.31
CA VAL A 51 6.58 -2.96 0.37
C VAL A 51 6.63 -3.87 -0.84
N LYS A 52 6.82 -3.27 -2.01
CA LYS A 52 7.11 -3.99 -3.26
C LYS A 52 8.21 -3.27 -4.02
N LYS A 53 9.24 -4.00 -4.42
CA LYS A 53 10.26 -3.52 -5.35
C LYS A 53 9.80 -3.83 -6.77
N TYR A 54 9.67 -2.81 -7.60
CA TYR A 54 9.47 -2.97 -9.03
C TYR A 54 10.81 -3.04 -9.76
N SER A 55 11.83 -2.36 -9.24
CA SER A 55 13.21 -2.42 -9.73
C SER A 55 14.19 -2.04 -8.61
N PRO A 56 15.52 -2.12 -8.85
CA PRO A 56 16.52 -1.65 -7.89
C PRO A 56 16.33 -0.20 -7.45
N HIS A 57 15.75 0.66 -8.30
CA HIS A 57 15.53 2.08 -8.02
C HIS A 57 14.06 2.47 -7.81
N HIS A 58 13.12 1.55 -8.05
CA HIS A 58 11.69 1.81 -7.89
C HIS A 58 11.08 0.91 -6.81
N THR A 59 10.66 1.54 -5.72
CA THR A 59 10.05 0.88 -4.55
C THR A 59 8.71 1.53 -4.27
N SER A 60 7.65 0.73 -4.16
CA SER A 60 6.38 1.16 -3.59
C SER A 60 6.37 0.82 -2.10
N VAL A 61 6.02 1.81 -1.27
CA VAL A 61 5.91 1.68 0.19
C VAL A 61 4.54 2.18 0.61
N GLN A 62 3.69 1.29 1.10
CA GLN A 62 2.38 1.64 1.62
C GLN A 62 2.41 1.74 3.14
N TRP A 63 2.11 2.94 3.61
CA TRP A 63 2.05 3.28 5.02
C TRP A 63 0.61 3.26 5.52
N THR A 64 0.36 2.52 6.60
CA THR A 64 -0.90 2.61 7.35
C THR A 64 -0.90 3.84 8.27
N SER A 65 -2.08 4.33 8.66
CA SER A 65 -2.19 5.45 9.61
C SER A 65 -1.45 5.14 10.92
N GLN A 66 -1.64 3.93 11.45
CA GLN A 66 -0.97 3.47 12.67
C GLN A 66 0.56 3.48 12.55
N ALA A 67 1.12 3.00 11.44
CA ALA A 67 2.56 3.03 11.21
C ALA A 67 3.11 4.46 11.15
N ARG A 68 2.37 5.39 10.52
CA ARG A 68 2.75 6.81 10.43
C ARG A 68 2.68 7.53 11.78
N ASP A 69 1.76 7.12 12.64
CA ASP A 69 1.57 7.67 13.98
C ASP A 69 2.58 7.11 14.98
N ASN A 70 3.14 5.92 14.72
CA ASN A 70 4.17 5.32 15.56
C ASN A 70 5.59 5.78 15.22
N CYS A 71 5.85 6.25 13.98
CA CYS A 71 7.18 6.64 13.54
C CYS A 71 7.69 7.94 14.22
N PRO A 72 8.79 7.89 15.00
CA PRO A 72 9.32 9.06 15.70
C PRO A 72 9.90 10.12 14.77
N GLU A 73 10.44 9.75 13.61
CA GLU A 73 10.97 10.67 12.60
C GLU A 73 9.85 11.52 12.00
N PHE A 74 8.71 10.88 11.69
CA PHE A 74 7.54 11.61 11.22
C PHE A 74 6.95 12.50 12.31
N LYS A 75 7.07 12.14 13.59
CA LYS A 75 6.69 13.03 14.70
C LYS A 75 7.62 14.24 14.78
N ALA A 76 8.94 14.02 14.70
CA ALA A 76 9.94 15.08 14.74
C ALA A 76 9.73 16.10 13.60
N ILE A 77 9.57 15.62 12.36
CA ILE A 77 9.31 16.48 11.20
C ILE A 77 8.05 17.33 11.38
N ARG A 78 6.96 16.74 11.90
CA ARG A 78 5.72 17.49 12.18
C ARG A 78 5.94 18.54 13.28
N ALA A 79 6.70 18.23 14.32
CA ALA A 79 7.01 19.15 15.40
C ALA A 79 7.86 20.34 14.94
N GLU A 80 8.73 20.14 13.95
CA GLU A 80 9.52 21.18 13.29
C GLU A 80 8.69 21.99 12.27
N GLY A 81 7.40 21.68 12.08
CA GLY A 81 6.51 22.34 11.13
C GLY A 81 6.63 21.82 9.69
N GLY A 82 7.38 20.75 9.47
CA GLY A 82 7.52 20.08 8.18
C GLY A 82 6.38 19.11 7.86
N ASN A 83 6.32 18.67 6.60
CA ASN A 83 5.36 17.66 6.14
C ASN A 83 6.07 16.34 5.80
N PRO A 84 5.88 15.26 6.59
CA PRO A 84 6.48 13.96 6.31
C PRO A 84 6.11 13.36 4.95
N ALA A 85 4.99 13.78 4.35
CA ALA A 85 4.58 13.32 3.02
C ALA A 85 5.48 13.82 1.89
N MET A 86 6.39 14.77 2.14
CA MET A 86 7.38 15.22 1.16
C MET A 86 8.61 14.32 1.09
N LEU A 87 8.74 13.35 2.00
CA LEU A 87 9.78 12.33 1.95
C LEU A 87 9.24 11.10 1.21
N PRO A 88 10.06 10.42 0.39
CA PRO A 88 9.68 9.14 -0.20
C PRO A 88 9.28 8.11 0.86
N THR A 89 10.04 8.05 1.96
CA THR A 89 9.74 7.29 3.18
C THR A 89 10.68 7.76 4.31
N CYS A 90 10.46 7.28 5.54
CA CYS A 90 11.37 7.55 6.66
C CYS A 90 12.76 6.91 6.38
N PRO A 91 13.89 7.61 6.59
CA PRO A 91 15.22 7.05 6.33
C PRO A 91 15.53 5.74 7.06
N ARG A 92 15.03 5.59 8.30
CA ARG A 92 15.17 4.34 9.06
C ARG A 92 14.35 3.19 8.48
N MET A 93 13.19 3.51 7.89
CA MET A 93 12.41 2.54 7.13
C MET A 93 13.13 2.15 5.85
N SER A 94 13.72 3.09 5.11
CA SER A 94 14.53 2.76 3.92
C SER A 94 15.63 1.75 4.25
N ALA A 95 16.40 1.99 5.32
CA ALA A 95 17.44 1.06 5.74
C ALA A 95 16.89 -0.32 6.15
N SER A 96 15.68 -0.37 6.74
CA SER A 96 15.01 -1.63 7.07
C SER A 96 14.58 -2.39 5.81
N ILE A 97 14.10 -1.67 4.78
CA ILE A 97 13.76 -2.25 3.47
C ILE A 97 15.02 -2.79 2.77
N ASP A 98 16.10 -2.02 2.74
CA ASP A 98 17.36 -2.45 2.12
C ASP A 98 17.90 -3.72 2.79
N HIS A 99 17.78 -3.81 4.11
CA HIS A 99 18.09 -5.04 4.84
C HIS A 99 17.13 -6.18 4.50
N GLY A 100 15.82 -5.94 4.43
CA GLY A 100 14.85 -6.94 3.99
C GLY A 100 15.16 -7.49 2.59
N VAL A 101 15.66 -6.65 1.70
CA VAL A 101 16.12 -7.05 0.37
C VAL A 101 17.42 -7.85 0.43
N SER A 102 18.38 -7.48 1.30
CA SER A 102 19.64 -8.21 1.45
C SER A 102 19.44 -9.62 2.01
N GLU A 103 18.51 -9.77 2.95
CA GLU A 103 18.15 -11.05 3.57
C GLU A 103 17.21 -11.90 2.69
N GLY A 104 16.73 -11.36 1.57
CA GLY A 104 15.80 -12.05 0.68
C GLY A 104 14.36 -12.13 1.20
N ILE A 105 14.01 -11.34 2.22
CA ILE A 105 12.63 -11.19 2.72
C ILE A 105 11.77 -10.47 1.67
N ILE A 106 12.33 -9.40 1.08
CA ILE A 106 11.69 -8.64 0.00
C ILE A 106 12.40 -8.99 -1.32
N PRO A 107 11.68 -9.43 -2.36
CA PRO A 107 12.26 -9.59 -3.69
C PRO A 107 12.92 -8.30 -4.19
N LYS A 108 14.03 -8.41 -4.92
CA LYS A 108 14.77 -7.24 -5.46
C LYS A 108 14.00 -6.50 -6.55
N GLU A 109 13.12 -7.21 -7.23
CA GLU A 109 12.29 -6.75 -8.34
C GLU A 109 10.99 -7.56 -8.36
N SER A 110 10.01 -7.04 -9.10
CA SER A 110 8.73 -7.72 -9.29
C SER A 110 8.88 -8.79 -10.35
N PRO A 111 8.06 -9.87 -10.29
CA PRO A 111 8.06 -10.86 -11.36
C PRO A 111 7.68 -10.22 -12.70
N ASP A 112 8.22 -10.77 -13.80
CA ASP A 112 7.90 -10.33 -15.16
C ASP A 112 6.43 -10.54 -15.54
N VAL A 113 5.77 -11.48 -14.86
CA VAL A 113 4.37 -11.86 -15.08
C VAL A 113 3.55 -11.53 -13.85
N ASP A 114 2.36 -10.96 -14.07
CA ASP A 114 1.41 -10.75 -12.99
C ASP A 114 0.90 -12.09 -12.46
N PRO A 115 1.08 -12.41 -11.17
CA PRO A 115 0.54 -13.64 -10.61
C PRO A 115 -0.99 -13.68 -10.61
N ASP A 116 -1.65 -12.52 -10.67
CA ASP A 116 -3.12 -12.41 -10.66
C ASP A 116 -3.72 -12.26 -12.08
N GLY A 117 -2.88 -12.19 -13.13
CA GLY A 117 -3.28 -12.15 -14.54
C GLY A 117 -4.01 -10.88 -14.98
N TYR A 118 -3.77 -9.73 -14.34
CA TYR A 118 -4.46 -8.47 -14.65
C TYR A 118 -3.87 -7.67 -15.83
N TYR A 119 -2.65 -8.00 -16.28
CA TYR A 119 -2.00 -7.39 -17.45
C TYR A 119 -1.34 -8.43 -18.35
#